data_AF-A0A3D0HGF4-F1
#
_entry.id   AF-A0A3D0HGF4-F1
#
_cell.length_a   1.000
_cell.length_b   1.000
_cell.length_c   1.000
_cell.angle_alpha   90.00
_cell.angle_beta   90.00
_cell.angle_gamma   90.00
#
_symmetry.space_group_name_H-M   'P 1'
#
loop_
_entity.id
_entity.type
_entity.pdbx_description
1 polymer ?
#
loop_
_entity_poly.entity_id
_entity_poly.type
_entity_poly.pdbx_seq_one_letter_code
_entity_poly.pdbx_strand_id
1 'polypeptide(L)'
;MKHLRSIDELGLDGLTGLLQLTDHMAEINQRPVPKVPALRGRTVASLFFEDSTRTRLSFETAAKRLSADTMTFNVSTSSVNKGESLRDTVATITDMGVDAFVVRHKSVGIPWQISQWTSASIINAGDGAHQHPTQALVDCYTIREATHAQNFSGMKIAIVGDIKHSRVARSNIQAFTLLGASVVLVAPPTLLPPDVSHWPVSVSHKLDEIIDKVDVLYMLRLQSERMAQGHVPTLREYS
;
A
#
# COMPACT_ATOMS: atom_id res chain seq x y z
N MET A 1 0.07 10.74 15.04
CA MET A 1 -0.30 10.65 13.61
C MET A 1 -1.80 10.38 13.49
N LYS A 2 -2.54 11.13 12.66
CA LYS A 2 -4.00 10.98 12.49
C LYS A 2 -4.41 10.15 11.26
N HIS A 3 -3.67 10.27 10.15
CA HIS A 3 -3.96 9.58 8.89
C HIS A 3 -2.74 8.78 8.43
N LEU A 4 -2.96 7.77 7.61
CA LEU A 4 -1.92 7.01 6.89
C LEU A 4 -2.27 7.02 5.39
N ARG A 5 -1.87 8.09 4.68
CA ARG A 5 -2.24 8.29 3.27
C ARG A 5 -1.08 8.05 2.29
N SER A 6 0.14 8.37 2.68
CA SER A 6 1.37 8.08 1.92
C SER A 6 2.54 7.77 2.84
N ILE A 7 3.61 7.22 2.27
CA ILE A 7 4.89 7.03 2.96
C ILE A 7 5.58 8.37 3.24
N ASP A 8 5.42 9.34 2.34
CA ASP A 8 5.97 10.69 2.52
C ASP A 8 5.41 11.38 3.78
N GLU A 9 4.08 11.35 3.98
CA GLU A 9 3.45 11.90 5.19
C GLU A 9 3.83 11.14 6.47
N LEU A 10 4.16 9.86 6.32
CA LEU A 10 4.56 9.00 7.43
C LEU A 10 5.95 9.39 7.94
N GLY A 11 6.87 9.72 7.01
CA GLY A 11 8.26 10.04 7.31
C GLY A 11 9.04 8.86 7.89
N LEU A 12 10.34 9.05 8.11
CA LEU A 12 11.22 8.01 8.65
C LEU A 12 10.83 7.58 10.06
N ASP A 13 10.52 8.54 10.94
CA ASP A 13 10.16 8.25 12.35
C ASP A 13 8.84 7.48 12.43
N GLY A 14 7.83 7.88 11.65
CA GLY A 14 6.56 7.17 11.59
C GLY A 14 6.69 5.77 10.98
N LEU A 15 7.51 5.64 9.94
CA LEU A 15 7.80 4.35 9.29
C LEU A 15 8.47 3.40 10.27
N THR A 16 9.53 3.85 10.94
CA THR A 16 10.27 3.07 11.93
C THR A 16 9.39 2.69 13.12
N GLY A 17 8.62 3.65 13.65
CA GLY A 17 7.72 3.42 14.78
C GLY A 17 6.62 2.41 14.45
N LEU A 18 6.04 2.44 13.24
CA LEU A 18 5.06 1.43 12.81
C LEU A 18 5.68 0.05 12.62
N LEU A 19 6.90 -0.03 12.07
CA LEU A 19 7.60 -1.31 11.94
C LEU A 19 7.90 -1.94 13.32
N GLN A 20 8.35 -1.14 14.29
CA GLN A 20 8.54 -1.58 15.68
C GLN A 20 7.22 -2.00 16.34
N LEU A 21 6.14 -1.23 16.16
CA LEU A 21 4.82 -1.62 16.69
C LEU A 21 4.32 -2.93 16.06
N THR A 22 4.71 -3.20 14.81
CA THR A 22 4.31 -4.43 14.10
C THR A 22 4.91 -5.67 14.77
N ASP A 23 6.09 -5.59 15.39
CA ASP A 23 6.67 -6.72 16.16
C ASP A 23 5.73 -7.18 17.27
N HIS A 24 5.23 -6.24 18.07
CA HIS A 24 4.26 -6.53 19.12
C HIS A 24 2.93 -7.07 18.58
N MET A 25 2.49 -6.60 17.40
CA MET A 25 1.26 -7.08 16.77
C MET A 25 1.44 -8.48 16.14
N ALA A 26 2.64 -8.80 15.66
CA ALA A 26 2.99 -10.13 15.16
C ALA A 26 2.94 -11.16 16.29
N GLU A 27 3.44 -10.84 17.49
CA GLU A 27 3.32 -11.69 18.68
C GLU A 27 1.86 -11.94 19.07
N ILE A 28 0.99 -10.92 19.00
CA ILE A 28 -0.44 -11.08 19.26
C ILE A 28 -1.07 -12.10 18.31
N ASN A 29 -0.66 -12.13 17.05
CA ASN A 29 -1.18 -13.06 16.06
C ASN A 29 -0.79 -14.52 16.33
N GLN A 30 0.24 -14.77 17.14
CA GLN A 30 0.68 -16.13 17.52
C GLN A 30 -0.08 -16.67 18.74
N ARG A 31 -0.87 -15.83 19.43
CA ARG A 31 -1.63 -16.25 20.61
C ARG A 31 -2.81 -17.15 20.21
N PRO A 32 -3.23 -18.10 21.07
CA PRO A 32 -4.41 -18.93 20.82
C PRO A 32 -5.69 -18.10 20.56
N VAL A 33 -5.78 -16.94 21.23
CA VAL A 33 -6.81 -15.93 20.98
C VAL A 33 -6.10 -14.67 20.49
N PRO A 34 -6.03 -14.43 19.17
CA PRO A 34 -5.32 -13.29 18.59
C PRO A 34 -6.18 -12.02 18.65
N LYS A 35 -6.61 -11.64 19.86
CA LYS A 35 -7.49 -10.49 20.08
C LYS A 35 -7.03 -9.65 21.26
N VAL A 36 -7.00 -8.33 21.08
CA VAL A 36 -6.70 -7.33 22.12
C VAL A 36 -7.74 -6.21 22.07
N PRO A 37 -8.08 -5.55 23.20
CA PRO A 37 -9.15 -4.56 23.26
C PRO A 37 -8.70 -3.13 22.88
N ALA A 38 -7.63 -2.98 22.09
CA ALA A 38 -6.99 -1.69 21.81
C ALA A 38 -7.93 -0.67 21.11
N LEU A 39 -8.89 -1.16 20.31
CA LEU A 39 -9.88 -0.35 19.61
C LEU A 39 -11.31 -0.70 20.03
N ARG A 40 -11.51 -1.21 21.24
CA ARG A 40 -12.87 -1.52 21.76
C ARG A 40 -13.73 -0.25 21.76
N GLY A 41 -14.93 -0.35 21.19
CA GLY A 41 -15.86 0.77 21.06
C GLY A 41 -15.51 1.75 19.94
N ARG A 42 -14.56 1.38 19.06
CA ARG A 42 -14.24 2.12 17.84
C ARG A 42 -14.78 1.39 16.62
N THR A 43 -15.19 2.15 15.61
CA THR A 43 -15.73 1.60 14.36
C THR A 43 -14.82 1.94 13.18
N VAL A 44 -14.45 0.91 12.40
CA VAL A 44 -13.65 1.03 11.17
C VAL A 44 -14.51 0.72 9.96
N ALA A 45 -14.67 1.69 9.07
CA ALA A 45 -15.40 1.52 7.81
C ALA A 45 -14.46 1.25 6.64
N SER A 46 -14.79 0.25 5.82
CA SER A 46 -14.10 -0.06 4.57
C SER A 46 -14.84 0.51 3.37
N LEU A 47 -14.17 1.40 2.63
CA LEU A 47 -14.64 2.02 1.39
C LEU A 47 -13.78 1.55 0.21
N PHE A 48 -14.19 0.45 -0.43
CA PHE A 48 -13.46 -0.15 -1.55
C PHE A 48 -14.22 0.05 -2.86
N PHE A 49 -13.76 1.00 -3.67
CA PHE A 49 -14.29 1.31 -5.01
C PHE A 49 -13.55 0.60 -6.14
N GLU A 50 -12.55 -0.21 -5.78
CA GLU A 50 -11.87 -1.16 -6.66
C GLU A 50 -11.81 -2.52 -5.96
N ASP A 51 -11.93 -3.59 -6.74
CA ASP A 51 -11.88 -4.95 -6.21
C ASP A 51 -10.53 -5.23 -5.52
N SER A 52 -10.60 -5.71 -4.28
CA SER A 52 -9.44 -6.21 -3.55
C SER A 52 -9.83 -7.11 -2.38
N THR A 53 -9.91 -8.40 -2.63
CA THR A 53 -10.25 -9.40 -1.61
C THR A 53 -9.20 -9.43 -0.49
N ARG A 54 -7.91 -9.51 -0.85
CA ARG A 54 -6.82 -9.64 0.13
C ARG A 54 -6.72 -8.42 1.04
N THR A 55 -6.65 -7.22 0.45
CA THR A 55 -6.49 -5.99 1.23
C THR A 55 -7.68 -5.78 2.14
N ARG A 56 -8.92 -5.91 1.63
CA ARG A 56 -10.13 -5.72 2.45
C ARG A 56 -10.19 -6.71 3.61
N LEU A 57 -10.01 -8.00 3.36
CA LEU A 57 -10.08 -9.02 4.42
C LEU A 57 -8.95 -8.85 5.44
N SER A 58 -7.76 -8.40 5.03
CA SER A 58 -6.66 -8.13 5.96
C SER A 58 -6.99 -7.00 6.94
N PHE A 59 -7.57 -5.90 6.45
CA PHE A 59 -8.00 -4.78 7.30
C PHE A 59 -9.16 -5.15 8.21
N GLU A 60 -10.16 -5.87 7.68
CA GLU A 60 -11.30 -6.34 8.46
C GLU A 60 -10.83 -7.28 9.59
N THR A 61 -9.90 -8.18 9.29
CA THR A 61 -9.27 -9.06 10.28
C THR A 61 -8.50 -8.25 11.32
N ALA A 62 -7.67 -7.30 10.89
CA ALA A 62 -6.90 -6.45 11.80
C ALA A 62 -7.81 -5.66 12.76
N ALA A 63 -8.87 -5.02 12.25
CA ALA A 63 -9.85 -4.30 13.06
C ALA A 63 -10.52 -5.21 14.09
N LYS A 64 -10.99 -6.40 13.65
CA LYS A 64 -11.60 -7.40 14.56
C LYS A 64 -10.62 -7.91 15.62
N ARG A 65 -9.35 -8.14 15.27
CA ARG A 65 -8.30 -8.53 16.24
C ARG A 65 -8.01 -7.43 17.24
N LEU A 66 -8.16 -6.17 16.87
CA LEU A 66 -8.07 -5.02 17.78
C LEU A 66 -9.39 -4.72 18.53
N SER A 67 -10.40 -5.59 18.39
CA SER A 67 -11.74 -5.47 18.99
C SER A 67 -12.55 -4.25 18.53
N ALA A 68 -12.25 -3.71 17.35
CA ALA A 68 -13.08 -2.70 16.70
C ALA A 68 -14.30 -3.35 16.04
N ASP A 69 -15.38 -2.58 15.94
CA ASP A 69 -16.51 -2.87 15.06
C ASP A 69 -16.12 -2.55 13.61
N THR A 70 -16.64 -3.33 12.66
CA THR A 70 -16.31 -3.19 11.24
C THR A 70 -17.56 -2.93 10.42
N MET A 71 -17.51 -1.89 9.58
CA MET A 71 -18.53 -1.60 8.57
C MET A 71 -17.92 -1.77 7.19
N THR A 72 -18.64 -2.41 6.27
CA THR A 72 -18.19 -2.54 4.86
C THR A 72 -19.21 -1.88 3.96
N PHE A 73 -18.75 -0.87 3.21
CA PHE A 73 -19.54 -0.26 2.16
C PHE A 73 -19.32 -1.02 0.86
N ASN A 74 -20.37 -1.66 0.35
CA ASN A 74 -20.30 -2.39 -0.90
C ASN A 74 -20.83 -1.51 -2.04
N VAL A 75 -19.91 -1.01 -2.88
CA VAL A 75 -20.23 -0.10 -3.99
C VAL A 75 -21.26 -0.69 -4.94
N SER A 76 -21.18 -2.00 -5.25
CA SER A 76 -22.07 -2.70 -6.18
C SER A 76 -23.54 -2.72 -5.74
N THR A 77 -23.80 -2.68 -4.43
CA THR A 77 -25.15 -2.70 -3.86
C THR A 77 -25.56 -1.37 -3.23
N SER A 78 -24.71 -0.35 -3.33
CA SER A 78 -24.89 0.92 -2.62
C SER A 78 -25.66 1.99 -3.43
N SER A 79 -26.11 3.01 -2.70
CA SER A 79 -26.74 4.22 -3.22
C SER A 79 -25.84 5.05 -4.16
N VAL A 80 -24.54 4.78 -4.24
CA VAL A 80 -23.66 5.38 -5.26
C VAL A 80 -24.14 5.04 -6.67
N ASN A 81 -24.68 3.82 -6.88
CA ASN A 81 -25.29 3.45 -8.17
C ASN A 81 -26.59 4.22 -8.46
N LYS A 82 -27.19 4.84 -7.44
CA LYS A 82 -28.35 5.73 -7.55
C LYS A 82 -27.96 7.20 -7.72
N GLY A 83 -26.67 7.50 -7.90
CA GLY A 83 -26.15 8.85 -8.13
C GLY A 83 -25.75 9.62 -6.87
N GLU A 84 -25.67 8.96 -5.70
CA GLU A 84 -25.15 9.58 -4.48
C GLU A 84 -23.67 9.94 -4.65
N SER A 85 -23.30 11.16 -4.23
CA SER A 85 -21.92 11.60 -4.33
C SER A 85 -21.03 10.90 -3.28
N LEU A 86 -19.74 10.73 -3.59
CA LEU A 86 -18.77 10.19 -2.63
C LEU A 86 -18.75 11.00 -1.32
N ARG A 87 -18.93 12.32 -1.41
CA ARG A 87 -18.97 13.21 -0.25
C ARG A 87 -20.17 12.90 0.65
N ASP A 88 -21.35 12.74 0.07
CA ASP A 88 -22.57 12.44 0.82
C ASP A 88 -22.50 11.04 1.45
N THR A 89 -21.91 10.07 0.73
CA THR A 89 -21.63 8.74 1.27
C THR A 89 -20.73 8.82 2.50
N VAL A 90 -19.61 9.58 2.42
CA VAL A 90 -18.67 9.75 3.54
C VAL A 90 -19.33 10.48 4.70
N ALA A 91 -20.12 11.51 4.44
CA ALA A 91 -20.85 12.26 5.47
C ALA A 91 -21.84 11.34 6.20
N THR A 92 -22.67 10.60 5.46
CA THR A 92 -23.63 9.64 6.01
C THR A 92 -22.95 8.61 6.90
N ILE A 93 -21.84 8.02 6.45
CA ILE A 93 -21.12 7.02 7.24
C ILE A 93 -20.42 7.66 8.45
N THR A 94 -19.96 8.91 8.34
CA THR A 94 -19.40 9.66 9.47
C THR A 94 -20.46 9.90 10.55
N ASP A 95 -21.69 10.27 10.16
CA ASP A 95 -22.81 10.49 11.07
C ASP A 95 -23.25 9.21 11.82
N MET A 96 -22.93 8.04 11.26
CA MET A 96 -23.10 6.74 11.94
C MET A 96 -22.04 6.46 13.03
N GLY A 97 -21.11 7.39 13.26
CA GLY A 97 -20.11 7.29 14.34
C GLY A 97 -18.85 6.51 13.98
N VAL A 98 -18.41 6.57 12.72
CA VAL A 98 -17.17 5.90 12.28
C VAL A 98 -15.91 6.66 12.74
N ASP A 99 -14.96 5.94 13.34
CA ASP A 99 -13.69 6.51 13.82
C ASP A 99 -12.57 6.48 12.76
N ALA A 100 -12.63 5.53 11.82
CA ALA A 100 -11.63 5.41 10.76
C ALA A 100 -12.22 4.86 9.46
N PHE A 101 -11.73 5.39 8.34
CA PHE A 101 -11.99 4.89 6.99
C PHE A 101 -10.76 4.22 6.39
N VAL A 102 -10.93 3.00 5.90
CA VAL A 102 -9.97 2.31 5.02
C VAL A 102 -10.45 2.51 3.59
N VAL A 103 -9.69 3.26 2.79
CA VAL A 103 -10.12 3.76 1.49
C VAL A 103 -9.28 3.13 0.39
N ARG A 104 -9.93 2.51 -0.59
CA ARG A 104 -9.32 2.10 -1.86
C ARG A 104 -10.12 2.67 -3.02
N HIS A 105 -9.45 3.37 -3.92
CA HIS A 105 -10.13 4.05 -5.02
C HIS A 105 -9.26 4.13 -6.29
N LYS A 106 -9.91 4.08 -7.47
CA LYS A 106 -9.22 4.14 -8.78
C LYS A 106 -8.57 5.50 -9.08
N SER A 107 -9.18 6.57 -8.59
CA SER A 107 -8.67 7.94 -8.73
C SER A 107 -7.65 8.25 -7.64
N VAL A 108 -6.56 8.89 -8.05
CA VAL A 108 -5.52 9.44 -7.18
C VAL A 108 -6.09 10.55 -6.29
N GLY A 109 -5.63 10.65 -5.05
CA GLY A 109 -5.94 11.77 -4.16
C GLY A 109 -7.22 11.64 -3.34
N ILE A 110 -8.05 10.62 -3.60
CA ILE A 110 -9.32 10.43 -2.88
C ILE A 110 -9.15 10.31 -1.35
N PRO A 111 -8.16 9.57 -0.80
CA PRO A 111 -7.95 9.56 0.66
C PRO A 111 -7.71 10.95 1.27
N TRP A 112 -7.03 11.85 0.55
CA TRP A 112 -6.82 13.24 0.98
C TRP A 112 -8.10 14.04 0.89
N GLN A 113 -8.87 13.87 -0.18
CA GLN A 113 -10.14 14.55 -0.35
C GLN A 113 -11.15 14.15 0.75
N ILE A 114 -11.25 12.85 1.06
CA ILE A 114 -12.11 12.34 2.14
C ILE A 114 -11.71 12.93 3.49
N SER A 115 -10.41 13.09 3.76
CA SER A 115 -9.94 13.68 5.02
C SER A 115 -10.38 15.15 5.24
N GLN A 116 -10.87 15.83 4.20
CA GLN A 116 -11.43 17.19 4.29
C GLN A 116 -12.92 17.19 4.66
N TRP A 117 -13.59 16.03 4.62
CA TRP A 117 -15.04 15.91 4.82
C TRP A 117 -15.43 15.25 6.14
N THR A 118 -14.46 14.63 6.83
CA THR A 118 -14.71 13.90 8.07
C THR A 118 -13.59 14.14 9.08
N SER A 119 -13.94 14.06 10.37
CA SER A 119 -12.96 14.08 11.46
C SER A 119 -12.29 12.72 11.67
N ALA A 120 -12.83 11.64 11.09
CA ALA A 120 -12.32 10.29 11.20
C ALA A 120 -10.89 10.13 10.64
N SER A 121 -10.18 9.12 11.12
CA SER A 121 -8.85 8.76 10.63
C SER A 121 -8.97 8.14 9.23
N ILE A 122 -7.98 8.36 8.36
CA ILE A 122 -8.02 7.86 6.97
C ILE A 122 -6.81 6.97 6.74
N ILE A 123 -7.05 5.76 6.25
CA ILE A 123 -6.03 4.79 5.88
C ILE A 123 -6.15 4.52 4.37
N ASN A 124 -5.11 4.84 3.62
CA ASN A 124 -5.05 4.58 2.18
C ASN A 124 -4.68 3.11 1.91
N ALA A 125 -5.64 2.35 1.41
CA ALA A 125 -5.51 0.96 0.95
C ALA A 125 -5.25 0.85 -0.56
N GLY A 126 -4.91 1.97 -1.20
CA GLY A 126 -4.54 2.11 -2.61
C GLY A 126 -5.33 3.21 -3.31
N ASP A 127 -4.65 4.20 -3.90
CA ASP A 127 -5.26 5.23 -4.74
C ASP A 127 -4.64 5.29 -6.14
N GLY A 128 -5.39 4.87 -7.16
CA GLY A 128 -4.94 4.81 -8.55
C GLY A 128 -3.54 4.20 -8.72
N ALA A 129 -2.66 4.90 -9.44
CA ALA A 129 -1.25 4.51 -9.55
C ALA A 129 -0.35 5.24 -8.53
N HIS A 130 -0.90 5.96 -7.55
CA HIS A 130 -0.14 6.88 -6.70
C HIS A 130 0.49 6.21 -5.48
N GLN A 131 -0.30 5.82 -4.47
CA GLN A 131 0.21 5.30 -3.21
C GLN A 131 -0.51 4.02 -2.75
N HIS A 132 0.22 3.18 -2.03
CA HIS A 132 -0.30 2.07 -1.23
C HIS A 132 0.58 1.89 0.03
N PRO A 133 0.50 2.81 1.01
CA PRO A 133 1.46 2.87 2.12
C PRO A 133 1.47 1.61 2.98
N THR A 134 0.33 0.96 3.19
CA THR A 134 0.27 -0.29 3.97
C THR A 134 0.89 -1.49 3.25
N GLN A 135 0.95 -1.50 1.91
CA GLN A 135 1.69 -2.51 1.17
C GLN A 135 3.19 -2.29 1.34
N ALA A 136 3.65 -1.05 1.24
CA ALA A 136 5.06 -0.74 1.49
C ALA A 136 5.50 -1.05 2.92
N LEU A 137 4.64 -0.82 3.91
CA LEU A 137 4.90 -1.19 5.30
C LEU A 137 5.09 -2.70 5.48
N VAL A 138 4.20 -3.53 4.93
CA VAL A 138 4.35 -4.99 5.05
C VAL A 138 5.54 -5.50 4.26
N ASP A 139 5.87 -4.89 3.12
CA ASP A 139 7.05 -5.24 2.33
C ASP A 139 8.33 -4.91 3.09
N CYS A 140 8.40 -3.72 3.73
CA CYS A 140 9.51 -3.36 4.61
C CYS A 140 9.63 -4.34 5.78
N TYR A 141 8.51 -4.65 6.46
CA TYR A 141 8.51 -5.59 7.57
C TYR A 141 9.00 -6.98 7.14
N THR A 142 8.57 -7.45 5.96
CA THR A 142 8.98 -8.75 5.43
C THR A 142 10.48 -8.81 5.14
N ILE A 143 11.04 -7.77 4.52
CA ILE A 143 12.49 -7.67 4.27
C ILE A 143 13.25 -7.63 5.59
N ARG A 144 12.76 -6.85 6.55
CA ARG A 144 13.36 -6.72 7.89
C ARG A 144 13.43 -8.06 8.60
N GLU A 145 12.34 -8.83 8.59
CA GLU A 145 12.28 -10.16 9.18
C GLU A 145 13.20 -11.16 8.47
N ALA A 146 13.22 -11.15 7.13
CA ALA A 146 14.01 -12.08 6.34
C ALA A 146 15.53 -11.83 6.45
N THR A 147 15.93 -10.58 6.65
CA THR A 147 17.34 -10.17 6.69
C THR A 147 17.85 -9.92 8.12
N HIS A 148 16.94 -9.92 9.11
CA HIS A 148 17.20 -9.50 10.49
C HIS A 148 17.79 -8.08 10.64
N ALA A 149 17.68 -7.25 9.60
CA ALA A 149 18.21 -5.89 9.61
C ALA A 149 17.30 -4.98 10.44
N GLN A 150 17.84 -3.94 11.09
CA GLN A 150 17.01 -2.94 11.80
C GLN A 150 16.62 -1.76 10.90
N ASN A 151 17.44 -1.49 9.88
CA ASN A 151 17.20 -0.54 8.80
C ASN A 151 17.76 -1.14 7.50
N PHE A 152 17.64 -0.45 6.37
CA PHE A 152 18.11 -0.94 5.08
C PHE A 152 19.41 -0.24 4.62
N SER A 153 20.16 0.37 5.54
CA SER A 153 21.41 1.04 5.21
C SER A 153 22.40 0.06 4.59
N GLY A 154 22.88 0.41 3.38
CA GLY A 154 23.79 -0.44 2.61
C GLY A 154 23.14 -1.59 1.85
N MET A 155 21.83 -1.83 2.06
CA MET A 155 21.08 -2.87 1.35
C MET A 155 20.77 -2.42 -0.08
N LYS A 156 20.92 -3.33 -1.04
CA LYS A 156 20.57 -3.10 -2.44
C LYS A 156 19.32 -3.90 -2.82
N ILE A 157 18.27 -3.20 -3.19
CA ILE A 157 16.96 -3.79 -3.49
C ILE A 157 16.63 -3.57 -4.96
N ALA A 158 16.37 -4.64 -5.70
CA ALA A 158 15.83 -4.57 -7.06
C ALA A 158 14.31 -4.65 -7.06
N ILE A 159 13.65 -3.76 -7.80
CA ILE A 159 12.21 -3.83 -8.09
C ILE A 159 12.06 -4.12 -9.58
N VAL A 160 11.43 -5.26 -9.92
CA VAL A 160 11.38 -5.78 -11.28
C VAL A 160 9.94 -5.81 -11.80
N GLY A 161 9.69 -5.23 -12.98
CA GLY A 161 8.42 -5.38 -13.71
C GLY A 161 7.78 -4.08 -14.16
N ASP A 162 6.44 -3.99 -14.16
CA ASP A 162 5.69 -2.80 -14.60
C ASP A 162 5.77 -1.67 -13.56
N ILE A 163 6.86 -0.89 -13.59
CA ILE A 163 7.07 0.25 -12.69
C ILE A 163 6.10 1.40 -13.03
N LYS A 164 5.86 1.62 -14.33
CA LYS A 164 5.05 2.73 -14.87
C LYS A 164 3.65 2.80 -14.22
N HIS A 165 3.02 1.66 -14.00
CA HIS A 165 1.65 1.58 -13.50
C HIS A 165 1.52 1.00 -12.08
N SER A 166 2.64 0.83 -11.37
CA SER A 166 2.65 0.21 -10.04
C SER A 166 2.69 1.25 -8.92
N ARG A 167 1.53 1.43 -8.26
CA ARG A 167 1.45 2.18 -6.97
C ARG A 167 2.32 1.56 -5.89
N VAL A 168 2.50 0.23 -5.94
CA VAL A 168 3.34 -0.52 -4.99
C VAL A 168 4.81 -0.17 -5.21
N ALA A 169 5.28 -0.14 -6.46
CA ALA A 169 6.65 0.25 -6.77
C ALA A 169 6.95 1.66 -6.25
N ARG A 170 6.05 2.62 -6.48
CA ARG A 170 6.21 4.01 -6.01
C ARG A 170 6.30 4.11 -4.48
N SER A 171 5.38 3.47 -3.75
CA SER A 171 5.43 3.47 -2.28
C SER A 171 6.65 2.72 -1.74
N ASN A 172 7.07 1.63 -2.38
CA ASN A 172 8.24 0.85 -1.97
C ASN A 172 9.54 1.62 -2.20
N ILE A 173 9.71 2.30 -3.34
CA ILE A 173 10.88 3.15 -3.58
C ILE A 173 11.02 4.18 -2.46
N GLN A 174 9.93 4.89 -2.13
CA GLN A 174 9.95 5.87 -1.04
C GLN A 174 10.32 5.23 0.30
N ALA A 175 9.68 4.13 0.68
CA ALA A 175 9.90 3.50 1.98
C ALA A 175 11.30 2.89 2.10
N PHE A 176 11.76 2.21 1.06
CA PHE A 176 13.06 1.55 1.04
C PHE A 176 14.19 2.57 1.07
N THR A 177 14.10 3.64 0.27
CA THR A 177 15.10 4.72 0.31
C THR A 177 15.09 5.46 1.65
N LEU A 178 13.92 5.75 2.23
CA LEU A 178 13.84 6.37 3.56
C LEU A 178 14.55 5.52 4.62
N LEU A 179 14.46 4.19 4.53
CA LEU A 179 15.14 3.26 5.42
C LEU A 179 16.63 3.06 5.09
N GLY A 180 17.16 3.71 4.05
CA GLY A 180 18.58 3.71 3.69
C GLY A 180 18.99 2.75 2.59
N ALA A 181 18.03 2.09 1.92
CA ALA A 181 18.33 1.17 0.82
C ALA A 181 18.73 1.91 -0.46
N SER A 182 19.63 1.30 -1.23
CA SER A 182 19.87 1.63 -2.63
C SER A 182 18.91 0.84 -3.52
N VAL A 183 18.01 1.53 -4.22
CA VAL A 183 17.00 0.88 -5.06
C VAL A 183 17.44 0.85 -6.54
N VAL A 184 17.26 -0.30 -7.18
CA VAL A 184 17.47 -0.50 -8.62
C VAL A 184 16.14 -0.88 -9.25
N LEU A 185 15.69 -0.12 -10.26
CA LEU A 185 14.54 -0.50 -11.07
C LEU A 185 15.00 -1.36 -12.23
N VAL A 186 14.32 -2.50 -12.45
CA VAL A 186 14.61 -3.41 -13.56
C VAL A 186 13.37 -3.58 -14.41
N ALA A 187 13.38 -2.95 -15.58
CA ALA A 187 12.26 -3.00 -16.50
C ALA A 187 12.70 -2.59 -17.92
N PRO A 188 12.03 -3.09 -18.97
CA PRO A 188 12.18 -2.53 -20.31
C PRO A 188 11.70 -1.07 -20.34
N PRO A 189 12.21 -0.22 -21.26
CA PRO A 189 11.85 1.18 -21.34
C PRO A 189 10.33 1.45 -21.41
N THR A 190 9.57 0.54 -22.02
CA THR A 190 8.11 0.62 -22.16
C THR A 190 7.35 0.50 -20.83
N LEU A 191 7.95 -0.15 -19.84
CA LEU A 191 7.42 -0.40 -18.50
C LEU A 191 7.97 0.54 -17.43
N LEU A 192 8.83 1.49 -17.82
CA LEU A 192 9.29 2.57 -16.95
C LEU A 192 8.41 3.82 -17.11
N PRO A 193 8.25 4.64 -16.04
CA PRO A 193 7.76 6.00 -16.20
C PRO A 193 8.61 6.78 -17.21
N PRO A 194 8.04 7.76 -17.95
CA PRO A 194 8.77 8.56 -18.93
C PRO A 194 9.99 9.28 -18.36
N ASP A 195 9.92 9.65 -17.07
CA ASP A 195 11.02 10.24 -16.33
C ASP A 195 11.09 9.65 -14.91
N VAL A 196 12.27 9.14 -14.56
CA VAL A 196 12.63 8.64 -13.23
C VAL A 196 13.90 9.31 -12.71
N SER A 197 14.43 10.32 -13.40
CA SER A 197 15.69 10.99 -13.03
C SER A 197 15.62 11.70 -11.67
N HIS A 198 14.43 12.13 -11.28
CA HIS A 198 14.16 12.75 -9.98
C HIS A 198 13.93 11.72 -8.86
N TRP A 199 13.92 10.42 -9.15
CA TRP A 199 13.78 9.38 -8.13
C TRP A 199 15.16 8.97 -7.60
N PRO A 200 15.29 8.65 -6.31
CA PRO A 200 16.54 8.22 -5.70
C PRO A 200 16.86 6.75 -6.04
N VAL A 201 16.89 6.42 -7.33
CA VAL A 201 17.03 5.05 -7.84
C VAL A 201 18.04 5.01 -8.97
N SER A 202 18.57 3.81 -9.21
CA SER A 202 19.26 3.49 -10.48
C SER A 202 18.34 2.62 -11.36
N VAL A 203 18.66 2.52 -12.65
CA VAL A 203 17.87 1.74 -13.61
C VAL A 203 18.77 0.74 -14.31
N SER A 204 18.29 -0.50 -14.44
CA SER A 204 18.81 -1.52 -15.34
C SER A 204 17.70 -1.99 -16.26
N HIS A 205 18.06 -2.39 -17.49
CA HIS A 205 17.13 -3.02 -18.42
C HIS A 205 17.27 -4.54 -18.48
N LYS A 206 18.26 -5.09 -17.76
CA LYS A 206 18.52 -6.53 -17.71
C LYS A 206 18.68 -6.99 -16.28
N LEU A 207 17.94 -8.04 -15.91
CA LEU A 207 18.00 -8.62 -14.58
C LEU A 207 19.35 -9.29 -14.33
N ASP A 208 19.89 -10.00 -15.32
CA ASP A 208 21.17 -10.72 -15.20
C ASP A 208 22.35 -9.81 -14.85
N GLU A 209 22.30 -8.53 -15.23
CA GLU A 209 23.39 -7.58 -14.93
C GLU A 209 23.44 -7.18 -13.44
N ILE A 210 22.36 -7.41 -12.69
CA ILE A 210 22.19 -6.94 -11.31
C ILE A 210 21.88 -8.05 -10.31
N ILE A 211 21.43 -9.23 -10.75
CA ILE A 211 20.90 -10.30 -9.87
C ILE A 211 21.91 -10.74 -8.81
N ASP A 212 23.19 -10.86 -9.17
CA ASP A 212 24.28 -11.27 -8.26
C ASP A 212 24.75 -10.13 -7.32
N LYS A 213 24.15 -8.94 -7.42
CA LYS A 213 24.57 -7.72 -6.71
C LYS A 213 23.51 -7.18 -5.77
N VAL A 214 22.35 -7.83 -5.65
CA VAL A 214 21.21 -7.36 -4.84
C VAL A 214 20.94 -8.29 -3.67
N ASP A 215 20.56 -7.72 -2.54
CA ASP A 215 20.19 -8.46 -1.33
C ASP A 215 18.72 -8.89 -1.39
N VAL A 216 17.89 -8.11 -2.08
CA VAL A 216 16.44 -8.36 -2.22
C VAL A 216 16.01 -8.17 -3.67
N LEU A 217 15.30 -9.17 -4.19
CA LEU A 217 14.61 -9.13 -5.47
C LEU A 217 13.09 -9.02 -5.27
N TYR A 218 12.52 -7.86 -5.54
CA TYR A 218 11.09 -7.59 -5.43
C TYR A 218 10.41 -7.67 -6.79
N MET A 219 9.60 -8.70 -7.01
CA MET A 219 8.91 -8.94 -8.27
C MET A 219 7.52 -8.31 -8.28
N LEU A 220 7.24 -7.49 -9.30
CA LEU A 220 5.91 -6.99 -9.58
C LEU A 220 5.14 -7.97 -10.46
N ARG A 221 3.84 -8.07 -10.21
CA ARG A 221 2.94 -8.83 -11.09
C ARG A 221 2.78 -8.08 -12.41
N LEU A 222 3.05 -8.76 -13.52
CA LEU A 222 2.57 -8.35 -14.84
C LEU A 222 1.06 -8.55 -14.93
N GLN A 223 0.34 -7.46 -15.20
CA GLN A 223 -1.12 -7.49 -15.35
C GLN A 223 -1.46 -7.69 -16.82
N SER A 224 -1.77 -8.93 -17.21
CA SER A 224 -2.20 -9.33 -18.56
C SER A 224 -3.38 -8.51 -19.07
N GLU A 225 -4.27 -8.08 -18.17
CA GLU A 225 -5.40 -7.19 -18.46
C GLU A 225 -4.98 -5.82 -19.01
N ARG A 226 -3.76 -5.36 -18.70
CA ARG A 226 -3.16 -4.12 -19.24
C ARG A 226 -2.36 -4.37 -20.51
N MET A 227 -1.88 -5.60 -20.72
CA MET A 227 -1.22 -6.01 -21.97
C MET A 227 -2.20 -5.96 -23.14
N ALA A 228 -3.47 -6.30 -22.92
CA ALA A 228 -4.53 -6.23 -23.92
C ALA A 228 -4.81 -4.79 -24.44
N GLN A 229 -4.33 -3.76 -23.73
CA GLN A 229 -4.42 -2.36 -24.14
C GLN A 229 -3.19 -1.87 -24.94
N GLY A 230 -2.27 -2.78 -25.31
CA GLY A 230 -1.12 -2.47 -26.18
C GLY A 230 0.09 -1.86 -25.47
N HIS A 231 0.16 -1.91 -24.14
CA HIS A 231 1.21 -1.24 -23.34
C HIS A 231 2.41 -2.13 -22.98
N VAL A 232 2.42 -3.40 -23.38
CA VAL A 232 3.52 -4.34 -23.13
C VAL A 232 3.84 -5.05 -24.45
N PRO A 233 5.02 -4.83 -25.04
CA PRO A 233 5.46 -5.66 -26.15
C PRO A 233 5.72 -7.07 -25.58
N THR A 234 5.50 -8.09 -26.39
CA THR A 234 5.36 -9.52 -26.02
C THR A 234 6.17 -10.05 -24.82
N LEU A 235 5.70 -11.13 -24.18
CA LEU A 235 6.40 -11.83 -23.07
C LEU A 235 7.91 -12.10 -23.31
N ARG A 236 8.36 -12.17 -24.57
CA ARG A 236 9.79 -12.32 -24.94
C ARG A 236 10.66 -11.10 -24.63
N GLU A 237 10.10 -9.90 -24.56
CA GLU A 237 10.84 -8.71 -24.13
C GLU A 237 10.97 -8.62 -22.60
N TYR A 238 10.25 -9.48 -21.87
CA TYR A 238 10.29 -9.55 -20.41
C TYR A 238 11.28 -10.59 -19.87
N SER A 239 11.67 -11.57 -20.70
CA SER A 239 12.60 -12.66 -20.36
C SER A 239 14.05 -12.28 -20.60
#